data_AF-A0A3Q9FZ77-F1
#
_entry.id   AF-A0A3Q9FZ77-F1
#
_cell.length_a   1.000
_cell.length_b   1.000
_cell.length_c   1.000
_cell.angle_alpha   90.00
_cell.angle_beta   90.00
_cell.angle_gamma   90.00
#
_symmetry.space_group_name_H-M   'P 1'
#
loop_
_entity.id
_entity.type
_entity.pdbx_description
1 polymer ?
#
loop_
_entity_poly.entity_id
_entity_poly.type
_entity_poly.pdbx_seq_one_letter_code
_entity_poly.pdbx_strand_id
1 'polypeptide(L)'
;MPRFADFDASALRRTTSVEGGFPWRGQTVTLIRIDAKGSVTQATRITEKRTMLAQAGPKDLVLAAWPGQWSQDVFVVDDLKAAREELS
;
A
#
# COMPACT_ATOMS: atom_id res chain seq x y z
N MET A 1 -3.10 15.58 20.75
CA MET A 1 -2.73 14.49 19.81
C MET A 1 -2.50 15.10 18.45
N PRO A 2 -1.39 14.79 17.74
CA PRO A 2 -1.19 15.31 16.39
C PRO A 2 -2.29 14.74 15.49
N ARG A 3 -3.05 15.61 14.83
CA ARG A 3 -3.87 15.23 13.69
C ARG A 3 -2.88 15.04 12.54
N PHE A 4 -2.69 13.82 12.04
CA PHE A 4 -1.95 13.62 10.79
C PHE A 4 -2.77 14.30 9.69
N ALA A 5 -2.40 15.54 9.36
CA ALA A 5 -3.17 16.36 8.45
C ALA A 5 -3.00 15.82 7.03
N ASP A 6 -1.77 15.48 6.65
CA ASP A 6 -1.40 14.87 5.37
C ASP A 6 -0.08 14.10 5.51
N PHE A 7 0.08 13.00 4.77
CA PHE A 7 1.33 12.26 4.69
C PHE A 7 2.15 12.74 3.49
N ASP A 8 3.40 13.16 3.72
CA ASP A 8 4.34 13.42 2.62
C ASP A 8 5.03 12.11 2.20
N ALA A 9 4.54 11.54 1.10
CA ALA A 9 5.10 10.34 0.48
C ALA A 9 5.99 10.64 -0.74
N SER A 10 6.41 11.90 -0.94
CA SER A 10 7.15 12.33 -2.14
C SER A 10 8.51 11.63 -2.33
N ALA A 11 9.12 11.19 -1.23
CA ALA A 11 10.38 10.44 -1.24
C ALA A 11 10.22 8.94 -1.50
N LEU A 12 8.98 8.43 -1.58
CA LEU A 12 8.69 7.01 -1.83
C LEU A 12 8.42 6.75 -3.30
N ARG A 13 8.82 5.56 -3.77
CA ARG A 13 8.49 5.07 -5.12
C ARG A 13 7.00 4.79 -5.22
N ARG A 14 6.43 4.93 -6.41
CA ARG A 14 5.01 4.66 -6.67
C ARG A 14 4.80 3.25 -7.18
N THR A 15 3.72 2.58 -6.77
CA THR A 15 3.38 1.26 -7.30
C THR A 15 3.18 1.26 -8.83
N THR A 16 2.63 2.35 -9.38
CA THR A 16 2.46 2.54 -10.83
C THR A 16 3.76 2.70 -11.61
N SER A 17 4.87 3.02 -10.93
CA SER A 17 6.19 3.19 -11.55
C SER A 17 6.98 1.89 -11.72
N VAL A 18 6.43 0.75 -11.27
CA VAL A 18 7.09 -0.55 -11.41
C VAL A 18 6.89 -1.07 -12.83
N GLU A 19 7.99 -1.22 -13.56
CA GLU A 19 7.98 -1.80 -14.91
C GLU A 19 7.45 -3.24 -14.88
N GLY A 20 6.54 -3.57 -15.80
CA GLY A 20 5.85 -4.86 -15.81
C GLY A 20 4.68 -5.00 -14.82
N GLY A 21 4.41 -3.95 -14.03
CA GLY A 21 3.30 -3.91 -13.07
C GLY A 21 3.69 -4.40 -11.68
N PHE A 22 2.95 -3.93 -10.67
CA PHE A 22 3.19 -4.28 -9.28
C PHE A 22 2.61 -5.67 -8.93
N PRO A 23 3.34 -6.59 -8.27
CA PRO A 23 2.88 -7.96 -8.07
C PRO A 23 1.95 -8.12 -6.85
N TRP A 24 0.76 -7.51 -6.90
CA TRP A 24 -0.20 -7.42 -5.79
C TRP A 24 -0.53 -8.75 -5.09
N ARG A 25 -0.68 -9.82 -5.88
CA ARG A 25 -1.02 -11.17 -5.42
C ARG A 25 0.16 -11.94 -4.82
N GLY A 26 1.38 -11.40 -4.93
CA GLY A 26 2.60 -12.02 -4.42
C GLY A 26 2.54 -12.20 -2.90
N GLN A 27 2.93 -13.39 -2.42
CA GLN A 27 3.01 -13.68 -0.98
C GLN A 27 4.10 -12.88 -0.28
N THR A 28 5.08 -12.39 -1.04
CA THR A 28 6.17 -11.54 -0.55
C THR A 28 5.79 -10.06 -0.46
N VAL A 29 4.59 -9.68 -0.90
CA VAL A 29 4.08 -8.32 -0.78
C VAL A 29 3.32 -8.17 0.53
N THR A 30 3.71 -7.20 1.36
CA THR A 30 2.98 -6.79 2.56
C THR A 30 2.38 -5.41 2.33
N LEU A 31 1.07 -5.26 2.54
CA LEU A 31 0.45 -3.94 2.58
C LEU A 31 0.45 -3.40 3.99
N ILE A 32 0.70 -2.10 4.13
CA ILE A 32 0.64 -1.37 5.39
C ILE A 32 -0.30 -0.20 5.19
N ARG A 33 -1.29 -0.04 6.06
CA ARG A 33 -2.19 1.11 6.07
C ARG A 33 -1.99 1.91 7.34
N ILE A 34 -1.90 3.21 7.19
CA ILE A 34 -1.85 4.19 8.27
C ILE A 34 -3.10 5.05 8.13
N ASP A 35 -3.99 4.98 9.11
CA ASP A 35 -5.23 5.77 9.09
C ASP A 35 -5.00 7.23 9.53
N ALA A 36 -6.01 8.08 9.35
CA ALA A 36 -5.96 9.49 9.77
C ALA A 36 -5.77 9.72 11.29
N LYS A 37 -5.93 8.68 12.12
CA LYS A 37 -5.67 8.72 13.57
C LYS A 37 -4.24 8.25 13.90
N GLY A 38 -3.49 7.77 12.91
CA GLY A 38 -2.16 7.19 13.08
C GLY A 38 -2.18 5.70 13.44
N SER A 39 -3.33 5.02 13.34
CA SER A 39 -3.39 3.57 13.56
C SER A 39 -2.73 2.85 12.39
N VAL A 40 -1.79 1.96 12.70
CA VAL A 40 -1.05 1.17 11.69
C VAL A 40 -1.61 -0.24 11.66
N THR A 41 -1.96 -0.72 10.47
CA THR A 41 -2.37 -2.11 10.22
C THR A 41 -1.60 -2.69 9.05
N GLN A 42 -1.40 -4.01 9.05
CA GLN A 42 -0.72 -4.71 7.96
C GLN A 42 -1.55 -5.86 7.41
N ALA A 43 -1.33 -6.21 6.14
CA ALA A 43 -1.99 -7.32 5.47
C ALA A 43 -1.00 -8.09 4.59
N THR A 44 -0.96 -9.41 4.75
CA THR A 44 -0.04 -10.29 4.01
C THR A 44 -0.80 -11.28 3.12
N ARG A 45 -1.96 -11.77 3.58
CA ARG A 45 -2.80 -12.69 2.82
C ARG A 45 -3.65 -11.94 1.81
N ILE A 46 -3.99 -12.59 0.71
CA ILE A 46 -4.78 -11.97 -0.37
C ILE A 46 -6.15 -11.46 0.13
N THR A 47 -6.79 -12.20 1.02
CA THR A 47 -8.06 -11.80 1.65
C THR A 47 -7.90 -10.56 2.53
N GLU A 48 -6.85 -10.51 3.35
CA GLU A 48 -6.53 -9.35 4.20
C GLU A 48 -6.22 -8.11 3.35
N LYS A 49 -5.45 -8.28 2.27
CA LYS A 49 -5.11 -7.18 1.35
C LYS A 49 -6.37 -6.59 0.71
N ARG A 50 -7.29 -7.44 0.24
CA ARG A 50 -8.60 -7.02 -0.29
C ARG A 50 -9.38 -6.22 0.74
N THR A 51 -9.50 -6.75 1.96
CA THR A 51 -10.21 -6.07 3.05
C THR A 51 -9.57 -4.73 3.39
N MET A 52 -8.23 -4.66 3.48
CA MET A 52 -7.51 -3.42 3.74
C MET A 52 -7.76 -2.36 2.66
N LEU A 53 -7.64 -2.73 1.38
CA LEU A 53 -7.87 -1.81 0.28
C LEU A 53 -9.33 -1.36 0.19
N ALA A 54 -10.29 -2.23 0.53
CA ALA A 54 -11.70 -1.86 0.60
C ALA A 54 -11.99 -0.84 1.72
N GLN A 55 -11.27 -0.92 2.83
CA GLN A 55 -11.42 0.00 3.97
C GLN A 55 -10.60 1.29 3.86
N ALA A 56 -9.55 1.31 3.03
CA ALA A 56 -8.68 2.46 2.85
C ALA A 56 -9.47 3.67 2.33
N GLY A 57 -9.48 4.75 3.11
CA GLY A 57 -10.12 6.02 2.78
C GLY A 57 -9.15 7.03 2.17
N PRO A 58 -9.65 8.18 1.66
CA PRO A 58 -8.83 9.19 0.99
C PRO A 58 -7.73 9.84 1.86
N LYS A 59 -7.83 9.74 3.18
CA LYS A 59 -6.86 10.30 4.15
C LYS A 59 -5.89 9.27 4.70
N ASP A 60 -6.00 8.02 4.23
CA ASP A 60 -5.13 6.95 4.69
C ASP A 60 -3.93 6.84 3.76
N LEU A 61 -2.75 6.62 4.33
CA LEU A 61 -1.58 6.24 3.57
C LEU A 61 -1.55 4.71 3.46
N VAL A 62 -1.47 4.21 2.23
CA VAL A 62 -1.24 2.79 1.99
C VAL A 62 0.13 2.61 1.35
N LEU A 63 0.94 1.75 1.95
CA LEU A 63 2.27 1.37 1.50
C LEU A 63 2.27 -0.10 1.10
N ALA A 64 3.14 -0.45 0.16
CA ALA A 64 3.44 -1.82 -0.20
C ALA A 64 4.93 -2.08 -0.01
N ALA A 65 5.27 -3.01 0.89
CA ALA A 65 6.62 -3.52 1.01
C ALA A 65 6.76 -4.74 0.10
N TRP A 66 7.74 -4.71 -0.80
CA TRP A 66 8.00 -5.80 -1.73
C TRP A 66 9.52 -5.98 -1.92
N PRO A 67 10.07 -7.20 -1.75
CA PRO A 67 11.50 -7.49 -1.96
C PRO A 67 12.03 -7.28 -3.39
N GLY A 68 11.18 -6.90 -4.35
CA GLY A 68 11.61 -6.74 -5.73
C GLY A 68 12.30 -8.00 -6.26
N GLN A 69 13.28 -7.81 -7.14
CA GLN A 69 14.22 -8.84 -7.58
C GLN A 69 15.53 -8.85 -6.76
N TRP A 70 15.83 -7.79 -6.01
CA TRP A 70 17.16 -7.61 -5.38
C TRP A 70 17.12 -7.06 -3.94
N SER A 71 16.12 -6.29 -3.52
CA SER A 71 16.05 -5.66 -2.20
C SER A 71 14.62 -5.26 -1.81
N GLN A 72 14.31 -5.32 -0.50
CA GLN A 72 13.04 -4.83 0.06
C GLN A 72 12.90 -3.32 -0.11
N ASP A 73 12.07 -2.94 -1.07
CA ASP A 73 11.63 -1.56 -1.29
C ASP A 73 10.24 -1.34 -0.70
N VAL A 74 9.98 -0.09 -0.32
CA VAL A 74 8.67 0.39 0.13
C VAL A 74 8.11 1.34 -0.92
N PHE A 75 6.89 1.06 -1.35
CA PHE A 75 6.17 1.82 -2.37
C PHE A 75 4.94 2.49 -1.75
N VAL A 76 4.62 3.69 -2.19
CA VAL A 76 3.29 4.27 -1.97
C VAL A 76 2.30 3.66 -2.97
N VAL A 77 1.16 3.21 -2.46
CA VAL A 77 0.02 2.80 -3.29
C VAL A 77 -0.70 4.07 -3.72
N ASP A 78 -0.30 4.57 -4.88
CA ASP A 78 -0.73 5.84 -5.45
C ASP A 78 -2.07 5.75 -6.21
N ASP A 79 -2.45 4.55 -6.66
CA ASP A 79 -3.75 4.28 -7.26
C ASP A 79 -4.47 3.14 -6.52
N LEU A 80 -5.30 3.52 -5.53
CA LEU A 80 -6.12 2.57 -4.78
C LEU A 80 -7.18 1.89 -5.64
N LYS A 81 -7.64 2.51 -6.73
CA LYS A 81 -8.67 1.90 -7.59
C LYS A 81 -8.05 0.76 -8.39
N ALA A 82 -6.93 1.01 -9.07
CA ALA A 82 -6.20 -0.02 -9.79
C ALA A 82 -5.77 -1.17 -8.86
N ALA A 83 -5.28 -0.86 -7.66
CA ALA A 83 -4.91 -1.86 -6.67
C ALA A 83 -6.10 -2.78 -6.26
N ARG A 84 -7.31 -2.22 -6.15
CA ARG A 84 -8.53 -2.99 -5.85
C ARG A 84 -8.92 -3.90 -7.00
N GLU A 85 -8.78 -3.44 -8.25
CA GLU A 85 -9.08 -4.23 -9.45
C GLU A 85 -8.13 -5.43 -9.58
N GLU A 86 -6.83 -5.21 -9.39
CA GLU A 86 -5.79 -6.26 -9.40
C GLU A 86 -6.01 -7.34 -8.35
N LEU A 87 -6.56 -6.95 -7.19
CA LEU A 87 -6.87 -7.85 -6.10
C LEU A 87 -8.31 -8.35 -6.08
N SER A 88 -9.18 -7.99 -7.02
CA SER A 88 -10.58 -8.47 -7.08
C SER A 88 -10.71 -9.99 -7.26
#